data_AF-A0A352Q632-F1
#
_entry.id   AF-A0A352Q632-F1
#
_cell.length_a   1.000
_cell.length_b   1.000
_cell.length_c   1.000
_cell.angle_alpha   90.00
_cell.angle_beta   90.00
_cell.angle_gamma   90.00
#
_symmetry.space_group_name_H-M   'P 1'
#
loop_
_entity.id
_entity.type
_entity.pdbx_description
1 polymer ?
#
loop_
_entity_poly.entity_id
_entity_poly.type
_entity_poly.pdbx_seq_one_letter_code
_entity_poly.pdbx_strand_id
1 'polypeptide(L)'
;LVTGPTGSGKSTTLAAMMDYVNENRYQHILTIEDPIEFVHESKKCLVNQREVHKDTHGFSEALRSALREDPDIILVGEMRDLETIRLALTAAETGHLVFGTLHTTSAAKTIDRIVDVFPAAEKDMVRAMLSESLQAV
;
A
#
# COMPACT_ATOMS: atom_id res chain seq x y z
N LEU A 1 1.12 -4.52 6.25
CA LEU A 1 0.23 -3.38 6.58
C LEU A 1 0.77 -2.70 7.82
N VAL A 2 0.71 -1.37 7.90
CA VAL A 2 1.09 -0.62 9.11
C VAL A 2 -0.12 0.14 9.60
N THR A 3 -0.59 -0.15 10.81
CA THR A 3 -1.90 0.33 11.29
C THR A 3 -1.81 1.10 12.59
N GLY A 4 -2.82 1.93 12.86
CA GLY A 4 -2.89 2.75 14.07
C GLY A 4 -3.65 4.06 13.84
N PRO A 5 -4.04 4.76 14.92
CA PRO A 5 -4.74 6.04 14.82
C PRO A 5 -3.86 7.13 14.19
N THR A 6 -4.45 8.27 13.84
CA THR A 6 -3.70 9.44 13.41
C THR A 6 -2.67 9.84 14.46
N GLY A 7 -1.45 10.18 14.02
CA GLY A 7 -0.36 10.55 14.92
C GLY A 7 0.34 9.37 15.63
N SER A 8 0.02 8.11 15.30
CA SER A 8 0.69 6.94 15.90
C SER A 8 2.05 6.59 15.28
N GLY A 9 2.55 7.39 14.34
CA GLY A 9 3.84 7.17 13.69
C GLY A 9 3.85 6.22 12.48
N LYS A 10 2.68 5.85 11.92
CA LYS A 10 2.58 4.92 10.76
C LYS A 10 3.48 5.34 9.59
N SER A 11 3.39 6.60 9.17
CA SER A 11 4.15 7.15 8.04
C SER A 11 5.65 7.14 8.34
N THR A 12 6.06 7.46 9.57
CA THR A 12 7.47 7.38 9.99
C THR A 12 7.99 5.94 9.96
N THR A 13 7.19 4.97 10.43
CA THR A 13 7.55 3.54 10.35
C THR A 13 7.70 3.09 8.91
N LEU A 14 6.76 3.45 8.03
CA LEU A 14 6.82 3.10 6.61
C LEU A 14 8.00 3.77 5.91
N ALA A 15 8.27 5.05 6.19
CA ALA A 15 9.41 5.77 5.64
C ALA A 15 10.73 5.07 6.03
N ALA A 16 10.87 4.63 7.28
CA ALA A 16 12.04 3.87 7.71
C ALA A 16 12.16 2.50 7.00
N MET A 17 11.04 1.81 6.77
CA MET A 17 11.03 0.55 6.02
C MET A 17 11.40 0.77 4.54
N MET A 18 10.88 1.83 3.92
CA MET A 18 11.20 2.20 2.53
C MET A 18 12.67 2.57 2.39
N ASP A 19 13.20 3.37 3.31
CA ASP A 19 14.61 3.76 3.31
C ASP A 19 15.53 2.56 3.48
N TYR A 20 15.19 1.64 4.40
CA TYR A 20 15.90 0.38 4.54
C TYR A 20 15.93 -0.41 3.24
N VAL A 21 14.81 -0.54 2.53
CA VAL A 21 14.79 -1.26 1.26
C VAL A 21 15.63 -0.52 0.20
N ASN A 22 15.48 0.80 0.10
CA ASN A 22 16.21 1.66 -0.81
C ASN A 22 17.74 1.59 -0.63
N GLU A 23 18.22 1.35 0.60
CA GLU A 23 19.64 1.16 0.90
C GLU A 23 20.16 -0.24 0.61
N ASN A 24 19.29 -1.25 0.56
CA ASN A 24 19.68 -2.66 0.60
C ASN A 24 19.31 -3.45 -0.66
N ARG A 25 18.45 -2.93 -1.54
CA ARG A 25 17.97 -3.65 -2.73
C ARG A 25 18.08 -2.81 -4.00
N TYR A 26 18.15 -3.49 -5.15
CA TYR A 26 18.10 -2.87 -6.48
C TYR A 26 16.72 -3.13 -7.09
N GLN A 27 15.74 -2.35 -6.64
CA GLN A 27 14.33 -2.54 -6.97
C GLN A 27 13.68 -1.21 -7.35
N HIS A 28 12.49 -1.24 -7.90
CA HIS A 28 11.66 -0.08 -8.16
C HIS A 28 10.61 0.08 -7.06
N ILE A 29 10.71 1.19 -6.32
CA ILE A 29 9.75 1.62 -5.29
C ILE A 29 8.86 2.70 -5.90
N LEU A 30 7.55 2.46 -5.89
CA LEU A 30 6.54 3.43 -6.29
C LEU A 30 5.63 3.76 -5.11
N THR A 31 5.54 5.04 -4.74
CA THR A 31 4.64 5.50 -3.68
C THR A 31 3.48 6.32 -4.24
N ILE A 32 2.31 6.18 -3.61
CA ILE A 32 1.09 6.92 -3.93
C ILE A 32 0.57 7.48 -2.61
N GLU A 33 0.61 8.80 -2.45
CA GLU A 33 0.42 9.50 -1.17
C GLU A 33 -0.46 10.76 -1.35
N ASP A 34 -1.09 11.24 -0.27
CA ASP A 34 -1.99 12.41 -0.28
C ASP A 34 -1.90 13.21 1.03
N PRO A 35 -0.99 14.21 1.14
CA PRO A 35 0.13 14.50 0.25
C PRO A 35 1.36 13.62 0.54
N ILE A 36 2.46 13.79 -0.21
CA ILE A 36 3.74 13.12 0.11
C ILE A 36 4.27 13.65 1.46
N GLU A 37 4.51 12.76 2.42
CA GLU A 37 4.99 13.13 3.75
C GLU A 37 6.53 13.14 3.85
N PHE A 38 7.18 12.14 3.25
CA PHE A 38 8.63 11.96 3.28
C PHE A 38 9.16 11.86 1.86
N VAL A 39 10.11 12.73 1.49
CA VAL A 39 10.78 12.64 0.19
C VAL A 39 11.97 11.69 0.30
N HIS A 40 11.94 10.62 -0.49
CA HIS A 40 12.98 9.60 -0.55
C HIS A 40 13.88 9.82 -1.77
N GLU A 41 15.15 10.14 -1.53
CA GLU A 41 16.14 10.17 -2.60
C GLU A 41 16.41 8.76 -3.13
N SER A 42 16.54 8.59 -4.44
CA SER A 42 16.92 7.30 -5.02
C SER A 42 18.35 6.93 -4.63
N LYS A 43 18.53 5.80 -3.92
CA LYS A 43 19.83 5.26 -3.51
C LYS A 43 20.18 4.05 -4.39
N LYS A 44 19.90 2.82 -3.94
CA LYS A 44 20.02 1.62 -4.77
C LYS A 44 18.71 1.30 -5.50
N CYS A 45 17.58 1.71 -4.95
CA CYS A 45 16.30 1.60 -5.63
C CYS A 45 16.02 2.83 -6.50
N LEU A 46 15.29 2.62 -7.58
CA LEU A 46 14.58 3.70 -8.25
C LEU A 46 13.36 4.04 -7.40
N VAL A 47 13.24 5.30 -6.96
CA VAL A 47 12.11 5.74 -6.15
C VAL A 47 11.30 6.76 -6.91
N ASN A 48 10.05 6.42 -7.20
CA ASN A 48 9.05 7.32 -7.79
C ASN A 48 7.96 7.57 -6.75
N GLN A 49 7.67 8.83 -6.47
CA GLN A 49 6.61 9.21 -5.53
C GLN A 49 5.55 10.01 -6.27
N ARG A 50 4.28 9.69 -6.04
CA ARG A 50 3.13 10.35 -6.65
C ARG A 50 2.24 10.94 -5.59
N GLU A 51 2.05 12.25 -5.68
CA GLU A 51 1.08 12.97 -4.88
C GLU A 51 -0.29 12.96 -5.58
N VAL A 52 -1.30 12.47 -4.88
CA VAL A 52 -2.69 12.54 -5.33
C VAL A 52 -3.12 14.00 -5.44
N HIS A 53 -3.95 14.29 -6.45
CA HIS A 53 -4.40 15.63 -6.84
C HIS A 53 -3.34 16.53 -7.49
N LYS A 54 -2.08 16.11 -7.53
CA LYS A 54 -1.00 16.84 -8.20
C LYS A 54 -0.39 16.05 -9.36
N ASP A 55 0.06 14.83 -9.09
CA ASP A 55 0.72 13.95 -10.06
C ASP A 55 -0.24 12.89 -10.63
N THR A 56 -1.33 12.59 -9.90
CA THR A 56 -2.38 11.64 -10.28
C THR A 56 -3.76 12.15 -9.82
N HIS A 57 -4.83 11.72 -10.48
CA HIS A 57 -6.19 12.11 -10.11
C HIS A 57 -6.71 11.42 -8.84
N GLY A 58 -6.18 10.24 -8.52
CA GLY A 58 -6.64 9.41 -7.41
C GLY A 58 -5.73 8.22 -7.14
N PHE A 59 -6.00 7.53 -6.03
CA PHE A 59 -5.30 6.31 -5.63
C PHE A 59 -5.54 5.16 -6.62
N SER A 60 -6.79 4.94 -7.02
CA SER A 60 -7.17 3.87 -7.96
C SER A 60 -6.49 4.03 -9.31
N GLU A 61 -6.48 5.24 -9.88
CA GLU A 61 -5.83 5.54 -11.15
C GLU A 61 -4.32 5.34 -11.07
N ALA A 62 -3.69 5.81 -9.98
CA ALA A 62 -2.28 5.63 -9.74
C ALA A 62 -1.90 4.15 -9.58
N LEU A 63 -2.70 3.36 -8.85
CA LEU A 63 -2.50 1.93 -8.66
C LEU A 63 -2.66 1.13 -9.94
N ARG A 64 -3.66 1.45 -10.77
CA ARG A 64 -3.81 0.81 -12.09
C ARG A 64 -2.61 1.09 -13.00
N SER A 65 -2.06 2.30 -12.91
CA SER A 65 -0.89 2.71 -13.69
C SER A 65 0.38 2.03 -13.17
N ALA A 66 0.53 1.96 -11.84
CA ALA A 66 1.62 1.27 -11.15
C ALA A 66 1.84 -0.15 -11.69
N LEU A 67 0.78 -0.93 -11.89
CA LEU A 67 0.87 -2.30 -12.42
C LEU A 67 1.49 -2.42 -13.82
N ARG A 68 1.74 -1.31 -14.52
CA ARG A 68 2.37 -1.25 -15.84
C ARG A 68 3.71 -0.54 -15.84
N GLU A 69 4.19 -0.13 -14.68
CA GLU A 69 5.41 0.67 -14.49
C GLU A 69 6.57 -0.17 -13.96
N ASP A 70 6.43 -1.49 -13.98
CA ASP A 70 7.42 -2.44 -13.47
C ASP A 70 7.88 -2.14 -12.02
N PRO A 71 6.96 -1.85 -11.06
CA PRO A 71 7.36 -1.69 -9.68
C PRO A 71 7.64 -3.06 -9.06
N ASP A 72 8.62 -3.12 -8.17
CA ASP A 72 8.77 -4.25 -7.26
C ASP A 72 7.96 -4.03 -5.98
N ILE A 73 7.89 -2.76 -5.55
CA ILE A 73 7.33 -2.34 -4.27
C ILE A 73 6.36 -1.19 -4.50
N ILE A 74 5.17 -1.31 -3.93
CA ILE A 74 4.13 -0.29 -4.02
C ILE A 74 3.73 0.14 -2.62
N LEU A 75 3.85 1.43 -2.32
CA LEU A 75 3.34 2.04 -1.09
C LEU A 75 2.03 2.78 -1.40
N VAL A 76 0.93 2.30 -0.81
CA VAL A 76 -0.38 2.94 -0.87
C VAL A 76 -0.60 3.68 0.45
N GLY A 77 -0.60 5.02 0.41
CA GLY A 77 -0.68 5.88 1.58
C GLY A 77 -1.78 5.47 2.55
N GLU A 78 -3.04 5.48 2.12
CA GLU A 78 -4.18 5.01 2.91
C GLU A 78 -5.18 4.23 2.07
N MET A 79 -5.61 3.07 2.57
CA MET A 79 -6.62 2.24 1.92
C MET A 79 -8.01 2.62 2.41
N ARG A 80 -8.55 3.73 1.87
CA ARG A 80 -9.85 4.29 2.30
C ARG A 80 -11.05 3.62 1.64
N ASP A 81 -10.99 3.45 0.32
CA ASP A 81 -12.11 2.99 -0.49
C ASP A 81 -11.92 1.55 -0.99
N LEU A 82 -13.04 0.94 -1.40
CA LEU A 82 -13.10 -0.45 -1.84
C LEU A 82 -12.24 -0.70 -3.08
N GLU A 83 -12.15 0.26 -4.00
CA GLU A 83 -11.42 0.09 -5.25
C GLU A 83 -9.91 0.08 -5.00
N THR A 84 -9.41 1.02 -4.20
CA THR A 84 -8.01 1.06 -3.75
C THR A 84 -7.62 -0.24 -3.05
N ILE A 85 -8.46 -0.77 -2.15
CA ILE A 85 -8.19 -2.04 -1.47
C ILE A 85 -8.16 -3.21 -2.47
N ARG A 86 -9.11 -3.26 -3.41
CA ARG A 86 -9.15 -4.31 -4.44
C ARG A 86 -7.87 -4.32 -5.28
N LEU A 87 -7.46 -3.15 -5.77
CA LEU A 87 -6.26 -3.02 -6.58
C LEU A 87 -4.98 -3.35 -5.79
N ALA A 88 -4.91 -2.95 -4.51
CA ALA A 88 -3.78 -3.30 -3.65
C ALA A 88 -3.67 -4.82 -3.42
N LEU A 89 -4.80 -5.52 -3.20
CA LEU A 89 -4.82 -6.98 -3.08
C LEU A 89 -4.40 -7.66 -4.38
N THR A 90 -4.89 -7.20 -5.53
CA THR A 90 -4.47 -7.72 -6.84
C THR A 90 -2.98 -7.48 -7.10
N ALA A 91 -2.44 -6.32 -6.73
CA ALA A 91 -1.01 -6.05 -6.84
C ALA A 91 -0.19 -7.02 -5.99
N ALA A 92 -0.61 -7.27 -4.75
CA ALA A 92 0.06 -8.21 -3.86
C ALA A 92 0.00 -9.66 -4.37
N GLU A 93 -1.16 -10.09 -4.86
CA GLU A 93 -1.36 -11.42 -5.45
C GLU A 93 -0.51 -11.65 -6.72
N THR A 94 -0.29 -10.60 -7.51
CA THR A 94 0.55 -10.65 -8.73
C THR A 94 2.06 -10.56 -8.44
N GLY A 95 2.46 -10.61 -7.16
CA GLY A 95 3.86 -10.74 -6.76
C GLY A 95 4.56 -9.44 -6.35
N HIS A 96 3.84 -8.31 -6.32
CA HIS A 96 4.39 -7.05 -5.84
C HIS A 96 4.41 -7.02 -4.32
N LEU A 97 5.44 -6.42 -3.72
CA LEU A 97 5.44 -6.16 -2.28
C LEU A 97 4.64 -4.89 -1.99
N VAL A 98 3.43 -5.04 -1.46
CA VAL A 98 2.52 -3.92 -1.21
C VAL A 98 2.53 -3.50 0.25
N PHE A 99 2.81 -2.22 0.48
CA PHE A 99 2.65 -1.55 1.76
C PHE A 99 1.37 -0.73 1.74
N GLY A 100 0.65 -0.72 2.87
CA GLY A 100 -0.56 0.07 3.02
C GLY A 100 -0.85 0.38 4.48
N THR A 101 -1.58 1.48 4.71
CA THR A 101 -2.04 1.86 6.05
C THR A 101 -3.54 1.78 6.22
N LEU A 102 -3.95 1.52 7.48
CA LEU A 102 -5.32 1.64 7.96
C LEU A 102 -5.32 2.25 9.37
N HIS A 103 -6.48 2.73 9.81
CA HIS A 103 -6.68 3.33 11.15
C HIS A 103 -7.17 2.34 12.21
N THR A 104 -7.01 1.05 11.97
CA THR A 104 -7.34 -0.02 12.92
C THR A 104 -6.33 -0.10 14.05
N THR A 105 -6.76 -0.60 15.20
CA THR A 105 -5.95 -0.65 16.44
C THR A 105 -5.48 -2.05 16.83
N SER A 106 -5.77 -3.05 16.01
CA SER A 106 -5.27 -4.42 16.19
C SER A 106 -5.22 -5.17 14.86
N ALA A 107 -4.40 -6.22 14.81
CA ALA A 107 -4.30 -7.09 13.63
C ALA A 107 -5.66 -7.70 13.25
N ALA A 108 -6.40 -8.26 14.22
CA ALA A 108 -7.72 -8.83 13.97
C ALA A 108 -8.70 -7.81 13.36
N LYS A 109 -8.79 -6.61 13.95
CA LYS A 109 -9.64 -5.53 13.41
C LYS A 109 -9.21 -5.07 12.02
N THR A 110 -7.92 -5.17 11.71
CA THR A 110 -7.39 -4.83 10.38
C THR A 110 -7.90 -5.80 9.33
N ILE A 111 -7.86 -7.10 9.63
CA ILE A 111 -8.39 -8.15 8.76
C ILE A 111 -9.90 -7.96 8.58
N ASP A 112 -10.65 -7.79 9.68
CA ASP A 112 -12.09 -7.55 9.64
C ASP A 112 -12.42 -6.34 8.76
N ARG A 113 -11.71 -5.22 8.95
CA ARG A 113 -11.91 -3.99 8.19
C ARG A 113 -11.71 -4.19 6.69
N ILE A 114 -10.67 -4.91 6.27
CA ILE A 114 -10.39 -5.15 4.85
C ILE A 114 -11.50 -5.99 4.22
N VAL A 115 -11.98 -7.02 4.93
CA VAL A 115 -13.02 -7.92 4.40
C VAL A 115 -14.39 -7.26 4.41
N ASP A 116 -14.71 -6.47 5.44
CA ASP A 116 -16.07 -5.98 5.68
C ASP A 116 -16.51 -4.85 4.77
N VAL A 117 -15.58 -4.15 4.12
CA VAL A 117 -15.94 -3.14 3.11
C VAL A 117 -16.50 -3.75 1.83
N PHE A 118 -16.28 -5.05 1.58
CA PHE A 118 -16.75 -5.73 0.38
C PHE A 118 -18.19 -6.24 0.51
N PRO A 119 -18.98 -6.24 -0.59
CA PRO A 119 -20.28 -6.90 -0.65
C PRO A 119 -20.20 -8.38 -0.26
N ALA A 120 -21.27 -8.93 0.32
CA ALA A 120 -21.31 -10.30 0.82
C ALA A 120 -20.86 -11.36 -0.21
N ALA A 121 -21.22 -11.17 -1.49
CA ALA A 121 -20.86 -12.08 -2.57
C ALA A 121 -19.34 -12.14 -2.87
N GLU A 122 -18.57 -11.11 -2.48
CA GLU A 122 -17.13 -11.02 -2.76
C GLU A 122 -16.26 -11.31 -1.52
N LYS A 123 -16.86 -11.38 -0.32
CA LYS A 123 -16.11 -11.53 0.94
C LYS A 123 -15.26 -12.80 0.99
N ASP A 124 -15.77 -13.92 0.49
CA ASP A 124 -15.04 -15.20 0.52
C ASP A 124 -13.81 -15.16 -0.39
N MET A 125 -13.94 -14.55 -1.58
CA MET A 125 -12.82 -14.33 -2.49
C MET A 125 -11.76 -13.42 -1.86
N VAL A 126 -12.18 -12.30 -1.25
CA VAL A 126 -11.26 -11.36 -0.60
C VAL A 126 -10.53 -12.00 0.58
N ARG A 127 -11.21 -12.85 1.37
CA ARG A 127 -10.56 -13.63 2.44
C ARG A 127 -9.50 -14.57 1.91
N ALA A 128 -9.78 -15.28 0.82
CA ALA A 128 -8.82 -16.17 0.18
C ALA A 128 -7.59 -15.38 -0.30
N MET A 129 -7.79 -14.32 -1.09
CA MET A 129 -6.71 -13.45 -1.57
C MET A 129 -5.87 -12.89 -0.42
N LEU A 130 -6.52 -12.37 0.63
CA LEU A 130 -5.81 -11.82 1.79
C LEU A 130 -5.03 -12.91 2.53
N SER A 131 -5.58 -14.13 2.65
CA SER A 131 -4.88 -15.23 3.33
C SER A 131 -3.60 -15.67 2.64
N GLU A 132 -3.53 -15.51 1.31
CA GLU A 132 -2.35 -15.86 0.51
C GLU A 132 -1.34 -14.72 0.40
N SER A 133 -1.82 -13.48 0.32
CA SER A 133 -0.98 -12.31 0.07
C SER A 133 -0.48 -11.61 1.34
N LEU A 134 -1.18 -11.71 2.47
CA LEU A 134 -0.85 -10.97 3.69
C LEU A 134 0.45 -11.49 4.33
N GLN A 135 1.47 -10.63 4.36
CA GLN A 135 2.76 -10.96 4.98
C GLN A 135 2.85 -10.57 6.46
N ALA A 136 2.33 -9.39 6.81
CA ALA A 136 2.39 -8.85 8.17
C ALA A 136 1.36 -7.73 8.38
N VAL A 137 0.94 -7.55 9.64
CA VAL A 137 0.15 -6.42 10.14
C VAL A 137 0.79 -5.85 11.39
#